data_AF-X1KIU9-F1
#
_entry.id   AF-X1KIU9-F1
#
_cell.length_a   1.000
_cell.length_b   1.000
_cell.length_c   1.000
_cell.angle_alpha   90.00
_cell.angle_beta   90.00
_cell.angle_gamma   90.00
#
_symmetry.space_group_name_H-M   'P 1'
#
loop_
_entity.id
_entity.type
_entity.pdbx_description
1 polymer ?
#
loop_
_entity_poly.entity_id
_entity_poly.type
_entity_poly.pdbx_seq_one_letter_code
_entity_poly.pdbx_strand_id
1 'polypeptide(L)'
;MEIILAYDSCERVAHPRGRPSSGLDQKHRAERGAVKKSEDTVATSEHVRRRHYLFLETAQAIKRPTIDYRNAWGAKGHVLSNARSYVKKVQNRAIVLRNLETDEIRVIPYFTRFSDGYYRAAIGKLRKLRADRGVFLTLTIDPTRFVSLDHAYREIQAAWNRLLTMLQKRCGHRLEFVKIVEFQKNGSPHLHVLFLNIARLIDADELREFWDHRYGQGTFVYLKKLGNRINKVVSYLVKYMEKNLTMPDIEFQGPDGLTDAASFQQIALSWALNLRAFSTSKGIFNTPPMNNSNSIWEFLGVFDFIDAENWDGKRFSDIEADFVRLKAELELRWAG
;
A
#
# COMPACT_ATOMS: atom_id res chain seq x y z
N MET A 1 -6.21 21.98 -1.27
CA MET A 1 -6.96 20.70 -1.29
C MET A 1 -6.03 19.63 -1.86
N GLU A 2 -5.13 19.07 -1.04
CA GLU A 2 -4.30 17.92 -1.45
C GLU A 2 -5.15 16.66 -1.26
N ILE A 3 -5.90 16.26 -2.29
CA ILE A 3 -6.50 14.93 -2.31
C ILE A 3 -5.37 13.94 -2.63
N ILE A 4 -4.62 13.54 -1.61
CA ILE A 4 -3.83 12.30 -1.69
C ILE A 4 -4.85 11.17 -1.62
N LEU A 5 -5.41 10.82 -2.78
CA LEU A 5 -6.27 9.67 -2.89
C LEU A 5 -5.43 8.44 -2.52
N ALA A 6 -5.71 7.89 -1.34
CA ALA A 6 -5.21 6.60 -0.92
C ALA A 6 -5.88 5.48 -1.74
N TYR A 7 -5.60 5.43 -3.05
CA TYR A 7 -5.87 4.24 -3.86
C TYR A 7 -4.78 3.21 -3.54
N ASP A 8 -5.03 2.43 -2.47
CA ASP A 8 -4.59 1.04 -2.24
C ASP A 8 -4.77 0.56 -0.78
N SER A 9 -5.46 1.30 0.09
CA SER A 9 -5.78 0.79 1.44
C SER A 9 -7.07 -0.03 1.45
N CYS A 10 -6.92 -1.35 1.45
CA CYS A 10 -7.99 -2.28 1.77
C CYS A 10 -8.29 -2.24 3.28
N GLU A 11 -9.59 -2.15 3.59
CA GLU A 11 -10.16 -2.42 4.90
C GLU A 11 -9.77 -3.84 5.35
N ARG A 12 -9.40 -3.98 6.63
CA ARG A 12 -9.41 -5.29 7.29
C ARG A 12 -10.82 -5.52 7.77
N VAL A 13 -11.48 -6.54 7.21
CA VAL A 13 -12.67 -7.15 7.80
C VAL A 13 -12.32 -7.54 9.23
N ALA A 14 -13.00 -6.93 10.20
CA ALA A 14 -12.93 -7.34 11.59
C ALA A 14 -13.68 -8.68 11.72
N HIS A 15 -12.94 -9.77 11.90
CA HIS A 15 -13.57 -11.01 12.38
C HIS A 15 -13.92 -10.85 13.87
N PRO A 16 -15.18 -11.12 14.27
CA PRO A 16 -15.54 -11.12 15.68
C PRO A 16 -14.80 -12.25 16.40
N ARG A 17 -14.04 -11.89 17.45
CA ARG A 17 -13.42 -12.85 18.37
C ARG A 17 -14.50 -13.32 19.34
N GLY A 18 -15.12 -14.47 19.08
CA GLY A 18 -15.83 -15.21 20.11
C GLY A 18 -14.83 -15.87 21.05
N ARG A 19 -14.79 -15.44 22.32
CA ARG A 19 -14.20 -16.24 23.40
C ARG A 19 -15.20 -17.34 23.80
N PRO A 20 -14.75 -18.55 24.14
CA PRO A 20 -15.57 -19.48 24.88
C PRO A 20 -15.57 -19.06 26.35
N SER A 21 -16.73 -18.65 26.87
CA SER A 21 -16.97 -18.57 28.30
C SER A 21 -17.93 -19.70 28.69
N SER A 22 -17.43 -20.52 29.60
CA SER A 22 -18.13 -21.52 30.38
C SER A 22 -19.38 -20.97 31.09
N GLY A 23 -20.28 -21.88 31.45
CA GLY A 23 -21.23 -21.70 32.54
C GLY A 23 -22.64 -21.40 32.10
N LEU A 24 -23.45 -22.46 32.06
CA LEU A 24 -24.90 -22.38 32.08
C LEU A 24 -25.36 -21.56 33.28
N ASP A 25 -26.04 -20.45 33.03
CA ASP A 25 -27.14 -20.05 33.90
C ASP A 25 -28.27 -19.47 33.04
N GLN A 26 -29.38 -20.21 33.03
CA GLN A 26 -30.60 -19.88 32.31
C GLN A 26 -31.46 -18.96 33.17
N LYS A 27 -32.20 -18.08 32.48
CA LYS A 27 -33.49 -17.46 32.82
C LYS A 27 -33.45 -15.93 32.96
N HIS A 28 -34.51 -15.34 32.42
CA HIS A 28 -34.92 -13.93 32.49
C HIS A 28 -34.26 -12.95 31.52
N ARG A 29 -34.73 -12.96 30.26
CA ARG A 29 -35.28 -11.75 29.60
C ARG A 29 -35.95 -12.08 28.27
N ALA A 30 -37.12 -12.71 28.35
CA ALA A 30 -38.13 -12.52 27.33
C ALA A 30 -38.86 -11.18 27.63
N GLU A 31 -39.42 -10.58 26.58
CA GLU A 31 -40.27 -9.39 26.59
C GLU A 31 -39.54 -8.03 26.60
N ARG A 32 -39.41 -7.46 25.40
CA ARG A 32 -40.01 -6.17 25.03
C ARG A 32 -39.73 -5.81 23.56
N GLY A 33 -40.80 -5.57 22.83
CA GLY A 33 -40.84 -4.56 21.76
C GLY A 33 -40.51 -5.02 20.34
N ALA A 34 -41.40 -5.79 19.71
CA ALA A 34 -41.46 -5.89 18.26
C ALA A 34 -42.07 -4.60 17.67
N VAL A 35 -41.23 -3.73 17.11
CA VAL A 35 -41.66 -2.65 16.21
C VAL A 35 -41.28 -3.07 14.79
N LYS A 36 -42.30 -3.36 13.98
CA LYS A 36 -42.17 -3.60 12.54
C LYS A 36 -41.62 -2.33 11.88
N LYS A 37 -40.39 -2.39 11.37
CA LYS A 37 -39.94 -1.49 10.31
C LYS A 37 -40.28 -2.12 8.96
N SER A 38 -41.30 -1.59 8.31
CA SER A 38 -41.45 -1.63 6.86
C SER A 38 -40.39 -0.71 6.25
N GLU A 39 -39.44 -1.25 5.50
CA GLU A 39 -38.52 -0.45 4.68
C GLU A 39 -38.31 -1.19 3.36
N ASP A 40 -39.04 -0.74 2.35
CA ASP A 40 -38.69 -0.89 0.93
C ASP A 40 -37.22 -0.48 0.76
N THR A 41 -36.34 -1.46 0.61
CA THR A 41 -34.96 -1.24 0.21
C THR A 41 -34.86 -1.58 -1.27
N VAL A 42 -35.10 -0.57 -2.11
CA VAL A 42 -34.71 -0.58 -3.51
C VAL A 42 -33.20 -0.82 -3.54
N ALA A 43 -32.80 -1.97 -4.06
CA ALA A 43 -31.41 -2.36 -4.21
C ALA A 43 -30.72 -1.39 -5.18
N THR A 44 -30.05 -0.37 -4.65
CA THR A 44 -29.08 0.42 -5.41
C THR A 44 -27.91 -0.48 -5.76
N SER A 45 -27.64 -0.64 -7.07
CA SER A 45 -26.53 -1.44 -7.57
C SER A 45 -25.21 -0.97 -6.96
N GLU A 46 -24.67 -1.77 -6.02
CA GLU A 46 -23.35 -1.55 -5.45
C GLU A 46 -22.33 -1.50 -6.60
N HIS A 47 -21.78 -0.31 -6.85
CA HIS A 47 -20.62 -0.14 -7.71
C HIS A 47 -19.41 -0.73 -6.98
N VAL A 48 -19.31 -2.07 -6.97
CA VAL A 48 -18.17 -2.79 -6.42
C VAL A 48 -16.93 -2.32 -7.16
N ARG A 49 -16.03 -1.64 -6.43
CA ARG A 49 -14.79 -1.08 -6.94
C ARG A 49 -13.95 -2.17 -7.61
N ARG A 50 -13.97 -2.25 -8.94
CA ARG A 50 -13.23 -3.27 -9.70
C ARG A 50 -11.75 -2.89 -9.75
N ARG A 51 -10.89 -3.75 -9.21
CA ARG A 51 -9.43 -3.62 -9.40
C ARG A 51 -9.09 -3.93 -10.85
N HIS A 52 -8.02 -3.31 -11.37
CA HIS A 52 -7.55 -3.57 -12.71
C HIS A 52 -7.19 -5.05 -12.88
N TYR A 53 -7.59 -5.68 -13.98
CA TYR A 53 -7.42 -7.13 -14.18
C TYR A 53 -5.96 -7.60 -14.08
N LEU A 54 -5.00 -6.83 -14.64
CA LEU A 54 -3.57 -7.12 -14.51
C LEU A 54 -3.11 -7.21 -13.05
N PHE A 55 -3.67 -6.37 -12.17
CA PHE A 55 -3.39 -6.45 -10.73
C PHE A 55 -3.97 -7.73 -10.14
N LEU A 56 -5.21 -8.09 -10.51
CA LEU A 56 -5.87 -9.29 -10.00
C LEU A 56 -5.15 -10.58 -10.45
N GLU A 57 -4.74 -10.63 -11.71
CA GLU A 57 -3.94 -11.72 -12.28
C GLU A 57 -2.59 -11.85 -11.54
N THR A 58 -1.89 -10.73 -11.36
CA THR A 58 -0.65 -10.71 -10.58
C THR A 58 -0.87 -11.15 -9.14
N ALA A 59 -1.95 -10.72 -8.49
CA ALA A 59 -2.30 -11.12 -7.12
C ALA A 59 -2.58 -12.62 -6.99
N GLN A 60 -3.04 -13.28 -8.05
CA GLN A 60 -3.15 -14.74 -8.11
C GLN A 60 -1.78 -15.39 -8.33
N ALA A 61 -0.96 -14.85 -9.25
CA ALA A 61 0.36 -15.39 -9.56
C ALA A 61 1.27 -15.44 -8.34
N ILE A 62 1.33 -14.37 -7.54
CA ILE A 62 2.20 -14.28 -6.35
C ILE A 62 1.78 -15.21 -5.20
N LYS A 63 0.57 -15.78 -5.27
CA LYS A 63 0.06 -16.77 -4.31
C LYS A 63 0.40 -18.21 -4.69
N ARG A 64 0.78 -18.46 -5.94
CA ARG A 64 1.06 -19.81 -6.44
C ARG A 64 2.23 -20.42 -5.67
N PRO A 65 2.05 -21.58 -5.02
CA PRO A 65 3.13 -22.24 -4.31
C PRO A 65 4.26 -22.68 -5.25
N THR A 66 5.50 -22.43 -4.87
CA THR A 66 6.72 -22.95 -5.50
C THR A 66 7.88 -22.95 -4.52
N ILE A 67 8.88 -23.78 -4.79
CA ILE A 67 10.15 -23.81 -4.05
C ILE A 67 11.21 -22.87 -4.66
N ASP A 68 10.97 -22.30 -5.84
CA ASP A 68 11.92 -21.41 -6.51
C ASP A 68 11.84 -19.96 -5.99
N TYR A 69 12.45 -19.72 -4.84
CA TYR A 69 12.54 -18.39 -4.26
C TYR A 69 13.56 -17.45 -4.94
N ARG A 70 14.37 -17.95 -5.89
CA ARG A 70 15.43 -17.15 -6.55
C ARG A 70 14.85 -16.11 -7.50
N ASN A 71 13.61 -16.33 -7.93
CA ASN A 71 12.88 -15.46 -8.86
C ASN A 71 11.53 -14.98 -8.28
N ALA A 72 11.56 -14.51 -7.02
CA ALA A 72 10.40 -14.10 -6.21
C ALA A 72 9.28 -15.16 -6.24
N TRP A 73 9.63 -16.39 -5.87
CA TRP A 73 8.75 -17.55 -5.92
C TRP A 73 8.14 -17.75 -7.32
N GLY A 74 9.00 -17.76 -8.35
CA GLY A 74 8.63 -17.96 -9.75
C GLY A 74 7.75 -16.86 -10.38
N ALA A 75 7.27 -15.89 -9.61
CA ALA A 75 6.28 -14.92 -10.06
C ALA A 75 6.90 -13.64 -10.64
N LYS A 76 8.22 -13.41 -10.46
CA LYS A 76 8.84 -12.11 -10.77
C LYS A 76 8.61 -11.65 -12.22
N GLY A 77 8.91 -12.48 -13.22
CA GLY A 77 8.74 -12.09 -14.63
C GLY A 77 7.31 -11.68 -14.96
N HIS A 78 6.34 -12.45 -14.45
CA HIS A 78 4.92 -12.14 -14.60
C HIS A 78 4.53 -10.82 -13.91
N VAL A 79 5.01 -10.58 -12.68
CA VAL A 79 4.81 -9.31 -11.95
C VAL A 79 5.35 -8.13 -12.75
N LEU A 80 6.57 -8.22 -13.29
CA LEU A 80 7.20 -7.13 -14.05
C LEU A 80 6.43 -6.85 -15.35
N SER A 81 6.06 -7.90 -16.09
CA SER A 81 5.29 -7.76 -17.33
C SER A 81 3.92 -7.11 -17.09
N ASN A 82 3.18 -7.59 -16.10
CA ASN A 82 1.87 -7.06 -15.76
C ASN A 82 1.95 -5.64 -15.20
N ALA A 83 2.95 -5.34 -14.37
CA ALA A 83 3.16 -3.98 -13.87
C ALA A 83 3.45 -3.01 -15.02
N ARG A 84 4.30 -3.39 -15.99
CA ARG A 84 4.60 -2.54 -17.15
C ARG A 84 3.36 -2.31 -18.00
N SER A 85 2.60 -3.37 -18.27
CA SER A 85 1.36 -3.29 -19.05
C SER A 85 0.30 -2.45 -18.32
N TYR A 86 0.25 -2.55 -17.00
CA TYR A 86 -0.61 -1.72 -16.15
C TYR A 86 -0.23 -0.26 -16.27
N VAL A 87 1.05 0.09 -16.11
CA VAL A 87 1.54 1.47 -16.27
C VAL A 87 1.16 2.05 -17.63
N LYS A 88 1.39 1.32 -18.72
CA LYS A 88 1.00 1.76 -20.07
C LYS A 88 -0.49 2.04 -20.24
N LYS A 89 -1.36 1.30 -19.55
CA LYS A 89 -2.82 1.48 -19.61
C LYS A 89 -3.31 2.65 -18.77
N VAL A 90 -2.63 2.93 -17.66
CA VAL A 90 -3.09 3.92 -16.67
C VAL A 90 -2.31 5.23 -16.68
N GLN A 91 -1.17 5.29 -17.40
CA GLN A 91 -0.43 6.53 -17.60
C GLN A 91 -1.30 7.57 -18.32
N ASN A 92 -1.10 8.84 -18.00
CA ASN A 92 -1.80 9.97 -18.63
C ASN A 92 -3.32 9.85 -18.58
N ARG A 93 -3.88 9.20 -17.56
CA ARG A 93 -5.32 9.14 -17.32
C ARG A 93 -5.76 10.17 -16.29
N ALA A 94 -7.04 10.50 -16.27
CA ALA A 94 -7.68 11.34 -15.26
C ALA A 94 -8.96 10.70 -14.74
N ILE A 95 -9.22 10.83 -13.44
CA ILE A 95 -10.52 10.57 -12.84
C ILE A 95 -11.36 11.83 -13.02
N VAL A 96 -12.52 11.69 -13.63
CA VAL A 96 -13.47 12.79 -13.80
C VAL A 96 -14.63 12.58 -12.84
N LEU A 97 -14.87 13.59 -12.01
CA LEU A 97 -15.94 13.63 -11.01
C LEU A 97 -16.87 14.80 -11.29
N ARG A 98 -18.15 14.62 -10.97
CA ARG A 98 -19.17 15.68 -11.01
C ARG A 98 -19.70 15.93 -9.62
N ASN A 99 -19.72 17.18 -9.19
CA ASN A 99 -20.37 17.59 -7.96
C ASN A 99 -21.89 17.56 -8.17
N LEU A 100 -22.62 16.78 -7.38
CA LEU A 100 -24.08 16.68 -7.54
C LEU A 100 -24.85 17.90 -7.05
N GLU A 101 -24.22 18.78 -6.26
CA GLU A 101 -24.85 20.00 -5.72
C GLU A 101 -24.59 21.20 -6.63
N THR A 102 -23.34 21.39 -7.08
CA THR A 102 -22.93 22.57 -7.86
C THR A 102 -22.89 22.32 -9.37
N ASP A 103 -22.99 21.05 -9.79
CA ASP A 103 -22.76 20.60 -11.16
C ASP A 103 -21.32 20.78 -11.66
N GLU A 104 -20.39 21.15 -10.78
CA GLU A 104 -18.97 21.39 -11.10
C GLU A 104 -18.22 20.09 -11.39
N ILE A 105 -17.33 20.13 -12.37
CA ILE A 105 -16.46 19.02 -12.75
C ILE A 105 -15.11 19.14 -12.08
N ARG A 106 -14.62 18.02 -11.54
CA ARG A 106 -13.24 17.89 -11.07
C ARG A 106 -12.50 16.84 -11.85
N VAL A 107 -11.33 17.22 -12.35
CA VAL A 107 -10.43 16.37 -13.12
C VAL A 107 -9.20 16.13 -12.28
N ILE A 108 -9.03 14.89 -11.84
CA ILE A 108 -7.93 14.50 -10.96
C ILE A 108 -6.98 13.60 -11.77
N PRO A 109 -5.73 14.03 -12.03
CA PRO A 109 -4.74 13.18 -12.68
C PRO A 109 -4.64 11.83 -11.97
N TYR A 110 -4.61 10.74 -12.74
CA TYR A 110 -4.58 9.40 -12.20
C TYR A 110 -3.20 9.09 -11.61
N PHE A 111 -3.06 9.41 -10.33
CA PHE A 111 -1.81 9.36 -9.63
C PHE A 111 -1.60 7.99 -8.96
N THR A 112 -0.69 7.20 -9.52
CA THR A 112 -0.32 5.87 -9.01
C THR A 112 1.06 5.87 -8.36
N ARG A 113 1.42 4.75 -7.70
CA ARG A 113 2.78 4.49 -7.18
C ARG A 113 3.89 4.53 -8.24
N PHE A 114 3.52 4.41 -9.51
CA PHE A 114 4.45 4.45 -10.65
C PHE A 114 4.67 5.89 -11.14
N SER A 115 3.93 6.87 -10.63
CA SER A 115 4.09 8.27 -10.99
C SER A 115 5.29 8.88 -10.27
N ASP A 116 6.10 9.68 -10.96
CA ASP A 116 7.32 10.30 -10.42
C ASP A 116 7.07 11.12 -9.15
N GLY A 117 5.88 11.71 -9.01
CA GLY A 117 5.52 12.50 -7.84
C GLY A 117 5.29 11.67 -6.58
N TYR A 118 4.95 10.37 -6.70
CA TYR A 118 4.43 9.58 -5.57
C TYR A 118 5.47 9.43 -4.46
N TYR A 119 6.66 8.95 -4.84
CA TYR A 119 7.75 8.78 -3.90
C TYR A 119 8.42 10.11 -3.54
N ARG A 120 8.40 11.12 -4.42
CA ARG A 120 8.82 12.49 -4.07
C ARG A 120 7.98 13.04 -2.91
N ALA A 121 6.66 12.90 -2.99
CA ALA A 121 5.75 13.30 -1.91
C ALA A 121 5.99 12.48 -0.64
N ALA A 122 6.19 11.16 -0.77
CA ALA A 122 6.47 10.27 0.36
C ALA A 122 7.80 10.62 1.07
N ILE A 123 8.87 10.86 0.32
CA ILE A 123 10.17 11.33 0.85
C ILE A 123 10.02 12.71 1.48
N GLY A 124 9.27 13.61 0.84
CA GLY A 124 8.95 14.93 1.40
C GLY A 124 8.33 14.83 2.79
N LYS A 125 7.40 13.87 3.01
CA LYS A 125 6.84 13.59 4.35
C LYS A 125 7.91 13.14 5.33
N LEU A 126 8.78 12.22 4.94
CA LEU A 126 9.83 11.72 5.83
C LEU A 126 10.85 12.79 6.21
N ARG A 127 11.23 13.67 5.28
CA ARG A 127 12.16 14.79 5.54
C ARG A 127 11.63 15.78 6.60
N LYS A 128 10.32 15.77 6.87
CA LYS A 128 9.70 16.56 7.96
C LYS A 128 9.86 15.92 9.34
N LEU A 129 10.24 14.65 9.43
CA LEU A 129 10.48 13.99 10.71
C LEU A 129 11.64 14.66 11.44
N ARG A 130 11.52 14.72 12.77
CA ARG A 130 12.53 15.24 13.69
C ARG A 130 12.69 14.20 14.79
N ALA A 131 13.93 13.77 15.01
CA ALA A 131 14.29 12.82 16.06
C ALA A 131 15.76 12.97 16.42
N ASP A 132 16.07 13.16 17.69
CA ASP A 132 17.44 13.41 18.14
C ASP A 132 18.30 12.16 18.06
N ARG A 133 17.68 11.00 18.23
CA ARG A 133 18.29 9.68 18.25
C ARG A 133 17.39 8.69 17.55
N GLY A 134 17.96 7.59 17.10
CA GLY A 134 17.17 6.50 16.55
C GLY A 134 17.90 5.18 16.51
N VAL A 135 17.14 4.11 16.27
CA VAL A 135 17.67 2.78 16.03
C VAL A 135 17.17 2.33 14.67
N PHE A 136 18.12 2.02 13.79
CA PHE A 136 17.83 1.39 12.51
C PHE A 136 17.91 -0.11 12.65
N LEU A 137 16.86 -0.77 12.18
CA LEU A 137 16.69 -2.21 12.22
C LEU A 137 16.45 -2.71 10.80
N THR A 138 17.25 -3.69 10.37
CA THR A 138 16.97 -4.50 9.19
C THR A 138 16.57 -5.89 9.63
N LEU A 139 15.44 -6.38 9.13
CA LEU A 139 14.97 -7.75 9.32
C LEU A 139 14.87 -8.45 7.96
N THR A 140 15.58 -9.56 7.85
CA THR A 140 15.62 -10.41 6.65
C THR A 140 14.94 -11.72 6.96
N ILE A 141 14.22 -12.28 5.98
CA ILE A 141 13.64 -13.61 6.08
C ILE A 141 14.54 -14.67 5.42
N ASP A 142 14.39 -15.91 5.86
CA ASP A 142 14.92 -17.08 5.17
C ASP A 142 13.88 -17.53 4.13
N PRO A 143 14.14 -17.27 2.83
CA PRO A 143 13.14 -17.52 1.79
C PRO A 143 12.82 -19.01 1.61
N THR A 144 13.64 -19.93 2.13
CA THR A 144 13.38 -21.38 2.03
C THR A 144 12.18 -21.83 2.87
N ARG A 145 11.74 -21.01 3.85
CA ARG A 145 10.65 -21.32 4.78
C ARG A 145 9.27 -20.97 4.25
N PHE A 146 9.18 -20.38 3.06
CA PHE A 146 7.92 -19.90 2.50
C PHE A 146 7.70 -20.52 1.12
N VAL A 147 6.42 -20.78 0.81
CA VAL A 147 6.03 -21.40 -0.45
C VAL A 147 5.64 -20.38 -1.53
N SER A 148 5.48 -19.09 -1.22
CA SER A 148 5.15 -18.08 -2.22
C SER A 148 5.54 -16.68 -1.76
N LEU A 149 5.54 -15.72 -2.68
CA LEU A 149 5.82 -14.31 -2.37
C LEU A 149 4.74 -13.72 -1.44
N ASP A 150 3.45 -14.02 -1.70
CA ASP A 150 2.35 -13.60 -0.82
C ASP A 150 2.49 -14.21 0.58
N HIS A 151 2.83 -15.50 0.67
CA HIS A 151 3.03 -16.17 1.94
C HIS A 151 4.20 -15.56 2.73
N ALA A 152 5.35 -15.38 2.09
CA ALA A 152 6.52 -14.73 2.68
C ALA A 152 6.20 -13.33 3.20
N TYR A 153 5.47 -12.52 2.42
CA TYR A 153 5.06 -11.18 2.82
C TYR A 153 4.04 -11.19 3.98
N ARG A 154 3.07 -12.10 3.99
CA ARG A 154 2.11 -12.21 5.08
C ARG A 154 2.78 -12.61 6.39
N GLU A 155 3.69 -13.58 6.33
CA GLU A 155 4.41 -14.06 7.51
C GLU A 155 5.36 -13.00 8.08
N ILE A 156 6.10 -12.28 7.22
CA ILE A 156 6.97 -11.19 7.71
C ILE A 156 6.15 -10.06 8.35
N GLN A 157 4.93 -9.77 7.86
CA GLN A 157 4.03 -8.81 8.52
C GLN A 157 3.51 -9.33 9.85
N ALA A 158 3.13 -10.61 9.93
CA ALA A 158 2.65 -11.23 11.16
C ALA A 158 3.75 -11.23 12.24
N ALA A 159 4.95 -11.64 11.86
CA ALA A 159 6.12 -11.63 12.74
C ALA A 159 6.53 -10.22 13.15
N TRP A 160 6.50 -9.24 12.24
CA TRP A 160 6.72 -7.84 12.58
C TRP A 160 5.74 -7.35 13.66
N ASN A 161 4.46 -7.69 13.56
CA ASN A 161 3.47 -7.27 14.55
C ASN A 161 3.71 -7.92 15.92
N ARG A 162 4.10 -9.21 15.96
CA ARG A 162 4.49 -9.91 17.19
C ARG A 162 5.72 -9.25 17.82
N LEU A 163 6.75 -9.00 17.00
CA LEU A 163 7.98 -8.36 17.42
C LEU A 163 7.72 -6.96 17.98
N LEU A 164 6.99 -6.12 17.24
CA LEU A 164 6.64 -4.77 17.70
C LEU A 164 5.87 -4.80 19.02
N THR A 165 4.93 -5.73 19.18
CA THR A 165 4.17 -5.90 20.43
C THR A 165 5.10 -6.27 21.59
N MET A 166 6.03 -7.20 21.38
CA MET A 166 7.03 -7.58 22.40
C MET A 166 7.91 -6.39 22.77
N LEU A 167 8.45 -5.67 21.78
CA LEU A 167 9.30 -4.51 21.98
C LEU A 167 8.58 -3.39 22.74
N GLN A 168 7.32 -3.10 22.39
CA GLN A 168 6.51 -2.10 23.09
C GLN A 168 6.25 -2.49 24.55
N LYS A 169 5.94 -3.76 24.83
CA LYS A 169 5.77 -4.27 26.20
C LYS A 169 7.06 -4.09 27.02
N ARG A 170 8.21 -4.45 26.44
CA ARG A 170 9.51 -4.29 27.10
C ARG A 170 9.88 -2.83 27.35
N CYS A 171 9.61 -1.96 26.38
CA CYS A 171 9.92 -0.52 26.52
C CYS A 171 8.94 0.20 27.45
N GLY A 172 7.79 -0.39 27.78
CA GLY A 172 6.77 0.23 28.62
C GLY A 172 5.99 1.37 27.97
N HIS A 173 6.24 1.66 26.68
CA HIS A 173 5.58 2.72 25.95
C HIS A 173 5.45 2.39 24.46
N ARG A 174 4.63 3.18 23.76
CA ARG A 174 4.41 3.04 22.33
C ARG A 174 5.63 3.56 21.56
N LEU A 175 6.25 2.66 20.80
CA LEU A 175 7.39 3.01 19.94
C LEU A 175 6.96 3.81 18.71
N GLU A 176 7.71 4.88 18.43
CA GLU A 176 7.62 5.66 17.19
C GLU A 176 8.53 5.06 16.12
N PHE A 177 7.99 4.79 14.93
CA PHE A 177 8.78 4.20 13.85
C PHE A 177 8.27 4.54 12.45
N VAL A 178 9.18 4.40 11.50
CA VAL A 178 8.91 4.29 10.06
C VAL A 178 9.42 2.94 9.57
N LYS A 179 8.61 2.21 8.82
CA LYS A 179 8.91 0.90 8.23
C LYS A 179 8.77 0.95 6.71
N ILE A 180 9.77 0.44 6.01
CA ILE A 180 9.79 0.20 4.58
C ILE A 180 9.96 -1.29 4.34
N VAL A 181 9.31 -1.80 3.29
CA VAL A 181 9.62 -3.11 2.73
C VAL A 181 10.56 -2.89 1.54
N GLU A 182 11.75 -3.46 1.58
CA GLU A 182 12.69 -3.50 0.44
C GLU A 182 12.75 -4.94 -0.06
N PHE A 183 12.76 -5.16 -1.37
CA PHE A 183 12.99 -6.49 -1.94
C PHE A 183 14.46 -6.68 -2.29
N GLN A 184 15.03 -7.85 -1.97
CA GLN A 184 16.36 -8.24 -2.43
C GLN A 184 16.40 -8.44 -3.96
N LYS A 185 17.60 -8.65 -4.53
CA LYS A 185 17.77 -9.00 -5.96
C LYS A 185 16.95 -10.22 -6.38
N ASN A 186 16.82 -11.22 -5.51
CA ASN A 186 15.96 -12.39 -5.77
C ASN A 186 14.46 -12.08 -5.66
N GLY A 187 14.07 -10.94 -5.09
CA GLY A 187 12.69 -10.52 -4.83
C GLY A 187 12.15 -10.90 -3.46
N SER A 188 12.99 -11.40 -2.54
CA SER A 188 12.59 -11.69 -1.15
C SER A 188 12.35 -10.40 -0.35
N PRO A 189 11.23 -10.27 0.38
CA PRO A 189 10.89 -9.08 1.15
C PRO A 189 11.71 -8.95 2.44
N HIS A 190 12.28 -7.76 2.66
CA HIS A 190 13.03 -7.36 3.85
C HIS A 190 12.38 -6.15 4.51
N LEU A 191 12.49 -6.01 5.84
CA LEU A 191 12.03 -4.81 6.54
C LEU A 191 13.20 -3.92 6.90
N HIS A 192 13.10 -2.65 6.53
CA HIS A 192 13.89 -1.57 7.08
C HIS A 192 13.03 -0.73 8.00
N VAL A 193 13.38 -0.69 9.27
CA VAL A 193 12.64 0.02 10.31
C VAL A 193 13.55 1.02 10.98
N LEU A 194 13.10 2.27 11.00
CA LEU A 194 13.72 3.32 11.78
C LEU A 194 12.83 3.62 12.97
N PHE A 195 13.32 3.29 14.17
CA PHE A 195 12.71 3.75 15.41
C PHE A 195 13.24 5.13 15.77
N LEU A 196 12.34 6.02 16.16
CA LEU A 196 12.66 7.40 16.54
C LEU A 196 12.73 7.54 18.06
N ASN A 197 13.50 8.53 18.52
CA ASN A 197 13.55 8.96 19.92
C ASN A 197 13.94 7.86 20.91
N ILE A 198 14.61 6.81 20.43
CA ILE A 198 15.09 5.68 21.24
C ILE A 198 16.58 5.47 21.04
N ALA A 199 17.31 5.23 22.15
CA ALA A 199 18.76 5.00 22.12
C ALA A 199 19.14 3.51 21.95
N ARG A 200 18.28 2.62 22.44
CA ARG A 200 18.47 1.17 22.41
C ARG A 200 17.11 0.49 22.42
N LEU A 201 16.95 -0.51 21.57
CA LEU A 201 15.71 -1.25 21.42
C LEU A 201 15.75 -2.57 22.19
N ILE A 202 16.79 -3.36 21.93
CA ILE A 202 17.02 -4.72 22.44
C ILE A 202 18.45 -5.13 22.07
N ASP A 203 18.98 -6.17 22.70
CA ASP A 203 20.21 -6.84 22.26
C ASP A 203 20.03 -7.55 20.92
N ALA A 204 21.08 -7.57 20.10
CA ALA A 204 21.00 -8.16 18.77
C ALA A 204 20.76 -9.68 18.82
N ASP A 205 21.39 -10.38 19.76
CA ASP A 205 21.24 -11.83 19.89
C ASP A 205 19.86 -12.22 20.41
N GLU A 206 19.33 -11.47 21.36
CA GLU A 206 17.95 -11.66 21.81
C GLU A 206 16.94 -11.35 20.70
N LEU A 207 17.20 -10.32 19.88
CA LEU A 207 16.36 -10.03 18.73
C LEU A 207 16.38 -11.17 17.70
N ARG A 208 17.56 -11.79 17.47
CA ARG A 208 17.69 -12.97 16.61
C ARG A 208 16.91 -14.16 17.16
N GLU A 209 16.98 -14.40 18.46
CA GLU A 209 16.20 -15.45 19.14
C GLU A 209 14.69 -15.29 18.86
N PHE A 210 14.15 -14.08 19.02
CA PHE A 210 12.74 -13.84 18.69
C PHE A 210 12.44 -13.97 17.20
N TRP A 211 13.26 -13.36 16.34
CA TRP A 211 12.99 -13.28 14.91
C TRP A 211 13.11 -14.64 14.20
N ASP A 212 14.20 -15.36 14.48
CA ASP A 212 14.50 -16.64 13.86
C ASP A 212 13.74 -17.77 14.56
N HIS A 213 14.06 -18.02 15.83
CA HIS A 213 13.63 -19.24 16.52
C HIS A 213 12.17 -19.17 17.00
N ARG A 214 11.72 -18.04 17.56
CA ARG A 214 10.35 -17.93 18.07
C ARG A 214 9.33 -17.63 16.98
N TYR A 215 9.70 -16.83 15.98
CA TYR A 215 8.79 -16.36 14.94
C TYR A 215 8.98 -17.02 13.59
N GLY A 216 10.00 -17.87 13.45
CA GLY A 216 10.22 -18.70 12.26
C GLY A 216 10.64 -17.94 11.01
N GLN A 217 11.06 -16.67 11.12
CA GLN A 217 11.22 -15.83 9.93
C GLN A 217 12.56 -15.99 9.22
N GLY A 218 13.66 -16.24 9.94
CA GLY A 218 14.98 -16.47 9.38
C GLY A 218 16.10 -15.69 10.04
N THR A 219 17.23 -15.61 9.33
CA THR A 219 18.57 -15.62 9.96
C THR A 219 19.20 -14.26 10.22
N PHE A 220 18.90 -13.21 9.43
CA PHE A 220 19.65 -11.96 9.50
C PHE A 220 18.89 -10.80 10.13
N VAL A 221 19.44 -10.34 11.25
CA VAL A 221 19.03 -9.14 11.98
C VAL A 221 20.23 -8.19 12.06
N TYR A 222 20.04 -6.95 11.63
CA TYR A 222 21.02 -5.88 11.78
C TYR A 222 20.43 -4.73 12.57
N LEU A 223 21.06 -4.40 13.69
CA LEU A 223 20.72 -3.27 14.55
C LEU A 223 21.85 -2.24 14.50
N LYS A 224 21.50 -1.00 14.17
CA LYS A 224 22.43 0.12 14.16
C LYS A 224 21.87 1.28 14.98
N LYS A 225 22.60 1.68 16.00
CA LYS A 225 22.33 2.92 16.73
C LYS A 225 22.69 4.11 15.85
N LEU A 226 21.79 5.07 15.76
CA LEU A 226 22.00 6.33 15.06
C LEU A 226 22.11 7.41 16.15
N GLY A 227 23.33 7.97 16.28
CA GLY A 227 23.66 8.96 17.31
C GLY A 227 22.99 10.33 17.08
N ASN A 228 23.38 11.33 17.89
CA ASN A 228 22.75 12.65 18.10
C ASN A 228 22.72 13.60 16.88
N ARG A 229 22.37 13.13 15.67
CA ARG A 229 22.30 13.96 14.46
C ARG A 229 21.00 13.68 13.70
N ILE A 230 19.98 14.48 13.98
CA ILE A 230 18.64 14.44 13.37
C ILE A 230 18.67 14.15 11.86
N ASN A 231 19.55 14.84 11.11
CA ASN A 231 19.63 14.70 9.66
C ASN A 231 20.17 13.34 9.19
N LYS A 232 21.07 12.69 9.96
CA LYS A 232 21.58 11.35 9.62
C LYS A 232 20.54 10.26 9.83
N VAL A 233 19.60 10.49 10.74
CA VAL A 233 18.59 9.49 11.12
C VAL A 233 17.60 9.29 9.98
N VAL A 234 17.07 10.39 9.46
CA VAL A 234 16.10 10.38 8.35
C VAL A 234 16.77 10.06 7.01
N SER A 235 17.99 10.57 6.76
CA SER A 235 18.71 10.29 5.50
C SER A 235 18.95 8.80 5.28
N TYR A 236 19.14 8.05 6.37
CA TYR A 236 19.37 6.61 6.30
C TYR A 236 18.16 5.86 5.74
N LEU A 237 16.93 6.30 6.05
CA LEU A 237 15.70 5.70 5.57
C LEU A 237 15.33 6.20 4.16
N VAL A 238 15.55 7.49 3.89
CA VAL A 238 15.37 8.07 2.56
C VAL A 238 16.23 7.35 1.52
N LYS A 239 17.46 6.96 1.85
CA LYS A 239 18.32 6.12 0.98
C LYS A 239 17.59 4.88 0.43
N TYR A 240 16.83 4.18 1.28
CA TYR A 240 16.11 2.96 0.86
C TYR A 240 14.85 3.27 0.05
N MET A 241 14.23 4.43 0.24
CA MET A 241 13.16 4.89 -0.65
C MET A 241 13.69 5.39 -1.99
N GLU A 242 14.84 6.03 -2.01
CA GLU A 242 15.49 6.52 -3.24
C GLU A 242 15.92 5.36 -4.14
N LYS A 243 16.26 4.19 -3.57
CA LYS A 243 16.41 2.96 -4.35
C LYS A 243 15.13 2.52 -5.06
N ASN A 244 13.96 2.86 -4.51
CA ASN A 244 12.66 2.59 -5.13
C ASN A 244 12.26 3.65 -6.16
N LEU A 245 13.07 4.70 -6.36
CA LEU A 245 12.71 5.86 -7.19
C LEU A 245 13.29 5.84 -8.60
N THR A 246 14.24 4.97 -8.87
CA THR A 246 14.83 4.91 -10.21
C THR A 246 13.90 4.08 -11.08
N MET A 247 13.03 4.70 -11.88
CA MET A 247 12.55 4.02 -13.07
C MET A 247 13.71 4.11 -14.07
N PRO A 248 14.26 3.01 -14.58
CA PRO A 248 15.09 3.13 -15.76
C PRO A 248 14.19 3.67 -16.88
N ASP A 249 14.58 4.80 -17.49
CA ASP A 249 13.95 5.34 -18.71
C ASP A 249 14.10 4.37 -19.91
N ILE A 250 14.86 3.29 -19.72
CA ILE A 250 15.29 2.36 -20.75
C ILE A 250 14.21 1.27 -20.93
N GLU A 251 13.74 1.13 -22.16
CA GLU A 251 13.05 -0.08 -22.62
C GLU A 251 13.90 -1.28 -22.25
N PHE A 252 13.36 -2.27 -21.54
CA PHE A 252 14.16 -3.39 -21.07
C PHE A 252 14.96 -4.00 -22.22
N GLN A 253 16.29 -3.87 -22.20
CA GLN A 253 17.15 -4.53 -23.18
C GLN A 253 17.44 -5.96 -22.74
N GLY A 254 17.73 -6.86 -23.68
CA GLY A 254 18.06 -8.27 -23.42
C GLY A 254 17.09 -9.26 -24.08
N PRO A 255 17.52 -10.49 -24.41
CA PRO A 255 16.69 -11.51 -25.07
C PRO A 255 15.47 -11.96 -24.25
N ASP A 256 15.42 -11.63 -22.95
CA ASP A 256 14.29 -11.84 -22.02
C ASP A 256 13.57 -10.53 -21.63
N GLY A 257 14.08 -9.38 -22.08
CA GLY A 257 13.56 -8.05 -21.74
C GLY A 257 13.68 -7.71 -20.26
N LEU A 258 14.82 -7.95 -19.58
CA LEU A 258 14.98 -7.70 -18.13
C LEU A 258 16.28 -7.02 -17.68
N THR A 259 17.18 -6.59 -18.56
CA THR A 259 18.56 -6.20 -18.17
C THR A 259 18.63 -4.95 -17.27
N ASP A 260 17.64 -4.04 -17.33
CA ASP A 260 17.60 -2.80 -16.52
C ASP A 260 16.63 -2.88 -15.31
N ALA A 261 16.11 -4.06 -14.97
CA ALA A 261 14.93 -4.22 -14.11
C ALA A 261 15.11 -3.98 -12.59
N ALA A 262 16.31 -3.70 -12.08
CA ALA A 262 16.56 -3.73 -10.63
C ALA A 262 15.69 -2.73 -9.83
N SER A 263 15.52 -1.52 -10.35
CA SER A 263 14.78 -0.47 -9.66
C SER A 263 13.28 -0.51 -9.97
N PHE A 264 12.90 -0.96 -11.19
CA PHE A 264 11.50 -1.27 -11.52
C PHE A 264 10.97 -2.45 -10.70
N GLN A 265 11.81 -3.45 -10.40
CA GLN A 265 11.45 -4.61 -9.59
C GLN A 265 10.89 -4.21 -8.23
N GLN A 266 11.48 -3.21 -7.58
CA GLN A 266 10.98 -2.76 -6.27
C GLN A 266 9.56 -2.23 -6.34
N ILE A 267 9.29 -1.35 -7.30
CA ILE A 267 7.97 -0.71 -7.45
C ILE A 267 6.95 -1.75 -7.89
N ALA A 268 7.31 -2.66 -8.79
CA ALA A 268 6.44 -3.72 -9.31
C ALA A 268 6.09 -4.78 -8.24
N LEU A 269 7.07 -5.26 -7.46
CA LEU A 269 6.79 -6.17 -6.35
C LEU A 269 5.97 -5.48 -5.25
N SER A 270 6.25 -4.19 -4.99
CA SER A 270 5.43 -3.39 -4.07
C SER A 270 3.99 -3.26 -4.56
N TRP A 271 3.80 -3.04 -5.87
CA TRP A 271 2.49 -3.00 -6.53
C TRP A 271 1.77 -4.33 -6.36
N ALA A 272 2.40 -5.44 -6.73
CA ALA A 272 1.82 -6.78 -6.65
C ALA A 272 1.32 -7.12 -5.24
N LEU A 273 2.09 -6.74 -4.21
CA LEU A 273 1.75 -6.98 -2.80
C LEU A 273 0.89 -5.86 -2.18
N ASN A 274 0.45 -4.89 -2.97
CA ASN A 274 -0.39 -3.77 -2.53
C ASN A 274 0.24 -2.95 -1.39
N LEU A 275 1.56 -2.72 -1.46
CA LEU A 275 2.33 -2.08 -0.39
C LEU A 275 2.20 -0.57 -0.42
N ARG A 276 2.29 0.08 0.74
CA ARG A 276 2.54 1.53 0.81
C ARG A 276 4.04 1.80 0.67
N ALA A 277 4.42 3.00 0.20
CA ALA A 277 5.82 3.44 0.17
C ALA A 277 6.54 3.25 1.52
N PHE A 278 5.83 3.53 2.61
CA PHE A 278 6.23 3.21 3.98
C PHE A 278 4.98 3.06 4.86
N SER A 279 5.16 2.49 6.04
CA SER A 279 4.18 2.46 7.14
C SER A 279 4.78 3.09 8.39
N THR A 280 3.96 3.67 9.25
CA THR A 280 4.45 4.31 10.48
C THR A 280 3.63 3.96 11.71
N SER A 281 4.18 4.27 12.88
CA SER A 281 3.38 4.40 14.10
C SER A 281 2.32 5.50 13.94
N LYS A 282 1.09 5.22 14.41
CA LYS A 282 0.02 6.23 14.61
C LYS A 282 0.58 7.48 15.31
N GLY A 283 0.23 8.66 14.79
CA GLY A 283 0.56 9.97 15.36
C GLY A 283 1.79 10.65 14.75
N ILE A 284 2.66 9.94 14.03
CA ILE A 284 3.99 10.47 13.66
C ILE A 284 3.96 11.70 12.73
N PHE A 285 2.92 11.85 11.92
CA PHE A 285 2.81 12.94 10.93
C PHE A 285 1.77 14.00 11.28
N ASN A 286 1.08 13.88 12.43
CA ASN A 286 -0.03 14.77 12.82
C ASN A 286 -0.89 15.21 11.63
N THR A 287 -1.23 14.25 10.76
CA THR A 287 -1.98 14.57 9.54
C THR A 287 -3.32 15.16 9.98
N PRO A 288 -3.63 16.43 9.62
CA PRO A 288 -4.93 16.99 9.94
C PRO A 288 -6.02 16.06 9.38
N PRO A 289 -7.20 15.99 10.02
CA PRO A 289 -8.32 15.28 9.45
C PRO A 289 -8.49 15.73 8.00
N MET A 290 -8.72 14.78 7.09
CA MET A 290 -8.97 15.13 5.70
C MET A 290 -10.12 16.13 5.68
N ASN A 291 -9.92 17.27 5.03
CA ASN A 291 -11.01 18.18 4.72
C ASN A 291 -11.87 17.44 3.70
N ASN A 292 -12.87 16.70 4.18
CA ASN A 292 -13.88 16.14 3.31
C ASN A 292 -14.60 17.34 2.68
N SER A 293 -14.74 17.36 1.35
CA SER A 293 -15.80 18.19 0.78
C SER A 293 -17.09 17.66 1.38
N ASN A 294 -17.91 18.52 1.97
CA ASN A 294 -19.23 18.11 2.44
C ASN A 294 -20.17 17.73 1.28
N SER A 295 -19.73 17.99 0.03
CA SER A 295 -20.50 17.68 -1.18
C SER A 295 -20.34 16.25 -1.67
N ILE A 296 -21.39 15.77 -2.32
CA ILE A 296 -21.45 14.46 -2.96
C ILE A 296 -20.89 14.55 -4.39
N TRP A 297 -20.03 13.61 -4.74
CA TRP A 297 -19.40 13.52 -6.06
C TRP A 297 -19.82 12.24 -6.77
N GLU A 298 -20.29 12.37 -8.01
CA GLU A 298 -20.51 11.29 -8.95
C GLU A 298 -19.23 11.00 -9.73
N PHE A 299 -18.87 9.72 -9.86
CA PHE A 299 -17.76 9.30 -10.70
C PHE A 299 -18.25 9.12 -12.15
N LEU A 300 -17.80 10.01 -13.04
CA LEU A 300 -18.20 9.98 -14.44
C LEU A 300 -17.37 8.99 -15.27
N GLY A 301 -16.11 8.76 -14.90
CA GLY A 301 -15.24 7.80 -15.58
C GLY A 301 -13.75 8.10 -15.44
N VAL A 302 -12.95 7.30 -16.16
CA VAL A 302 -11.51 7.53 -16.36
C VAL A 302 -11.28 7.84 -17.82
N PHE A 303 -10.68 9.00 -18.09
CA PHE A 303 -10.42 9.52 -19.44
C PHE A 303 -8.92 9.72 -19.66
N ASP A 304 -8.49 9.90 -20.92
CA ASP A 304 -7.15 10.44 -21.18
C ASP A 304 -7.08 11.88 -20.62
N PHE A 305 -5.97 12.19 -19.94
CA PHE A 305 -5.83 13.44 -19.20
C PHE A 305 -5.88 14.65 -20.13
N ILE A 306 -5.22 14.58 -21.30
CA ILE A 306 -5.21 15.66 -22.30
C ILE A 306 -6.62 15.98 -22.80
N ASP A 307 -7.48 14.95 -22.95
CA ASP A 307 -8.83 15.15 -23.45
C ASP A 307 -9.77 15.78 -22.40
N ALA A 308 -9.48 15.54 -21.11
CA ALA A 308 -10.33 15.95 -20.00
C ALA A 308 -9.79 17.13 -19.18
N GLU A 309 -8.51 17.51 -19.28
CA GLU A 309 -7.88 18.48 -18.37
C GLU A 309 -8.61 19.84 -18.36
N ASN A 310 -9.12 20.25 -19.53
CA ASN A 310 -9.84 21.51 -19.71
C ASN A 310 -11.28 21.48 -19.17
N TRP A 311 -11.71 20.38 -18.55
CA TRP A 311 -13.00 20.28 -17.88
C TRP A 311 -12.96 20.69 -16.41
N ASP A 312 -11.79 20.73 -15.76
CA ASP A 312 -11.69 21.05 -14.32
C ASP A 312 -12.29 22.44 -14.02
N GLY A 313 -13.22 22.49 -13.06
CA GLY A 313 -13.91 23.70 -12.64
C GLY A 313 -15.09 24.16 -13.53
N LYS A 314 -15.36 23.50 -14.65
CA LYS A 314 -16.54 23.79 -15.50
C LYS A 314 -17.81 23.13 -14.95
N ARG A 315 -18.99 23.56 -15.41
CA ARG A 315 -20.24 22.83 -15.12
C ARG A 315 -20.42 21.68 -16.11
N PHE A 316 -21.14 20.63 -15.72
CA PHE A 316 -21.38 19.49 -16.59
C PHE A 316 -22.07 19.90 -17.90
N SER A 317 -23.02 20.83 -17.85
CA SER A 317 -23.69 21.40 -19.03
C SER A 317 -22.71 21.95 -20.08
N ASP A 318 -21.55 22.45 -19.65
CA ASP A 318 -20.57 23.07 -20.53
C ASP A 318 -19.69 22.03 -21.24
N ILE A 319 -19.68 20.79 -20.75
CA ILE A 319 -18.84 19.70 -21.27
C ILE A 319 -19.64 18.49 -21.78
N GLU A 320 -20.97 18.50 -21.63
CA GLU A 320 -21.83 17.33 -21.85
C GLU A 320 -21.64 16.70 -23.25
N ALA A 321 -21.58 17.54 -24.29
CA ALA A 321 -21.37 17.08 -25.66
C ALA A 321 -20.01 16.38 -25.83
N ASP A 322 -18.94 16.95 -25.27
CA ASP A 322 -17.60 16.35 -25.32
C ASP A 322 -17.53 15.05 -24.48
N PHE A 323 -18.16 15.05 -23.31
CA PHE A 323 -18.25 13.88 -22.44
C PHE A 323 -18.95 12.71 -23.14
N VAL A 324 -20.11 12.93 -23.77
CA VAL A 324 -20.86 11.90 -24.49
C VAL A 324 -20.02 11.34 -25.64
N ARG A 325 -19.36 12.20 -26.42
CA ARG A 325 -18.46 11.77 -27.51
C ARG A 325 -17.33 10.87 -26.99
N LEU A 326 -16.57 11.33 -26.00
CA LEU A 326 -15.43 10.59 -25.48
C LEU A 326 -15.84 9.30 -24.77
N LYS A 327 -16.98 9.29 -24.08
CA LYS A 327 -17.51 8.08 -23.45
C LYS A 327 -17.85 7.01 -24.48
N ALA A 328 -18.50 7.39 -25.59
CA ALA A 328 -18.79 6.47 -26.67
C ALA A 328 -17.52 5.89 -27.31
N GLU A 329 -16.49 6.73 -27.53
CA GLU A 329 -15.19 6.28 -28.05
C GLU A 329 -14.49 5.28 -27.11
N LEU A 330 -14.57 5.51 -25.80
CA LEU A 330 -14.01 4.61 -24.79
C LEU A 330 -14.74 3.26 -24.76
N GLU A 331 -16.07 3.27 -24.84
CA GLU A 331 -16.88 2.05 -24.89
C GLU A 331 -16.56 1.20 -26.14
N LEU A 332 -16.38 1.84 -27.29
CA LEU A 332 -15.94 1.19 -28.53
C LEU A 332 -14.55 0.57 -28.40
N ARG A 333 -13.60 1.26 -27.76
CA ARG A 333 -12.23 0.76 -27.54
C ARG A 333 -12.14 -0.44 -26.60
N TRP A 334 -13.17 -0.68 -25.78
CA TRP A 334 -13.18 -1.76 -24.78
C TRP A 334 -14.09 -2.93 -25.18
N ALA A 335 -14.87 -2.77 -26.26
CA ALA A 335 -15.70 -3.82 -26.85
C ALA A 335 -14.95 -4.72 -27.86
N GLY A 336 -13.72 -4.34 -28.25
CA GLY A 336 -12.78 -5.15 -29.03
C GLY A 336 -11.55 -5.51 -28.22
#